data_AF-A0AAV8DT37-F1
#
_entry.id   AF-A0AAV8DT37-F1
#
_cell.length_a   1.000
_cell.length_b   1.000
_cell.length_c   1.000
_cell.angle_alpha   90.00
_cell.angle_beta   90.00
_cell.angle_gamma   90.00
#
_symmetry.space_group_name_H-M   'P 1'
#
loop_
_entity.id
_entity.type
_entity.pdbx_description
1 polymer ?
#
loop_
_entity_poly.entity_id
_entity_poly.type
_entity_poly.pdbx_seq_one_letter_code
_entity_poly.pdbx_strand_id
1 'polypeptide(L)'
;MIGSGEAVLFSNRSLCFHYRREGQMAMMDALIAQRVRPDWPKACYRLGAAFMLLENYKEDFGAFENGLRMDPINVEMKKTHGEAVDCLRKSRFGGDLGFESFWSGML
;
A
#
# COMPACT_ATOMS: atom_id res chain seq x y z
N MET A 1 -3.92 9.27 25.87
CA MET A 1 -3.93 7.85 25.49
C MET A 1 -4.66 7.80 24.16
N ILE A 2 -3.97 7.48 23.06
CA ILE A 2 -4.59 7.54 21.74
C ILE A 2 -5.53 6.34 21.58
N GLY A 3 -6.81 6.57 21.35
CA GLY A 3 -7.87 5.56 21.39
C GLY A 3 -8.11 4.87 20.05
N SER A 4 -8.76 3.70 20.07
CA SER A 4 -9.15 2.96 18.85
C SER A 4 -10.06 3.76 17.91
N GLY A 5 -10.84 4.71 18.43
CA GLY A 5 -11.64 5.65 17.65
C GLY A 5 -10.81 6.66 16.86
N GLU A 6 -9.63 7.05 17.35
CA GLU A 6 -8.73 7.95 16.63
C GLU A 6 -8.13 7.27 15.40
N ALA A 7 -7.87 5.96 15.45
CA ALA A 7 -7.44 5.21 14.27
C ALA A 7 -8.46 5.30 13.13
N VAL A 8 -9.75 5.24 13.44
CA VAL A 8 -10.83 5.39 12.46
C VAL A 8 -10.85 6.80 11.88
N LEU A 9 -10.69 7.82 12.72
CA LEU A 9 -10.63 9.21 12.29
C LEU A 9 -9.46 9.44 11.32
N PHE A 10 -8.25 9.02 11.69
CA PHE A 10 -7.07 9.15 10.82
C PHE A 10 -7.22 8.33 9.54
N SER A 11 -7.79 7.12 9.59
CA SER A 11 -8.06 6.31 8.39
C SER A 11 -9.05 6.98 7.43
N ASN A 12 -10.10 7.61 7.96
CA ASN A 12 -11.08 8.34 7.13
C ASN A 12 -10.47 9.63 6.57
N ARG A 13 -9.66 10.36 7.35
CA ARG A 13 -8.99 11.57 6.88
C ARG A 13 -7.93 11.27 5.81
N SER A 14 -7.19 10.17 5.97
CA SER A 14 -6.30 9.63 4.95
C SER A 14 -7.02 9.38 3.63
N LEU A 15 -8.21 8.78 3.68
CA LEU A 15 -9.03 8.56 2.48
C LEU A 15 -9.43 9.88 1.81
N CYS A 16 -9.82 10.88 2.58
CA CYS A 16 -10.15 12.22 2.04
C CYS A 16 -8.94 12.84 1.32
N PHE A 17 -7.74 12.77 1.92
CA PHE A 17 -6.51 13.25 1.28
C PHE A 17 -6.17 12.46 0.02
N HIS A 18 -6.37 11.14 0.01
CA HIS A 18 -6.16 10.32 -1.17
C HIS A 18 -7.05 10.75 -2.35
N TYR A 19 -8.35 11.00 -2.11
CA TYR A 19 -9.26 11.51 -3.15
C TYR A 19 -8.91 12.92 -3.61
N ARG A 20 -8.28 13.72 -2.75
CA ARG A 20 -7.74 15.06 -3.10
C ARG A 20 -6.37 15.01 -3.78
N ARG A 21 -5.82 13.81 -4.05
CA ARG A 21 -4.47 13.59 -4.60
C ARG A 21 -3.34 14.14 -3.70
N GLU A 22 -3.60 14.31 -2.41
CA GLU A 22 -2.62 14.76 -1.42
C GLU A 22 -1.92 13.54 -0.77
N GLY A 23 -1.07 12.86 -1.56
CA GLY A 23 -0.49 11.56 -1.17
C GLY A 23 0.32 11.57 0.14
N GLN A 24 1.11 12.62 0.39
CA GLN A 24 1.92 12.71 1.62
C GLN A 24 1.04 12.80 2.88
N MET A 25 -0.01 13.61 2.83
CA MET A 25 -0.96 13.75 3.93
C MET A 25 -1.74 12.45 4.15
N ALA A 26 -2.15 11.78 3.06
CA ALA A 26 -2.80 10.47 3.13
C ALA A 26 -1.90 9.41 3.79
N MET A 27 -0.61 9.40 3.46
CA MET A 27 0.38 8.49 4.03
C MET A 27 0.59 8.74 5.52
N MET A 28 0.77 10.00 5.94
CA MET A 28 0.97 10.34 7.35
C MET A 28 -0.21 9.89 8.22
N ASP A 29 -1.44 10.16 7.77
CA ASP A 29 -2.64 9.74 8.49
C ASP A 29 -2.82 8.22 8.51
N ALA A 30 -2.52 7.53 7.41
CA ALA A 30 -2.57 6.07 7.37
C ALA A 30 -1.54 5.43 8.31
N LEU A 31 -0.33 5.99 8.39
CA LEU A 31 0.70 5.54 9.33
C LEU A 31 0.26 5.73 10.79
N ILE A 32 -0.37 6.86 11.12
CA ILE A 32 -0.91 7.08 12.46
C ILE A 32 -2.00 6.02 12.74
N ALA A 33 -2.94 5.82 11.82
CA ALA A 33 -4.00 4.83 11.99
C ALA A 33 -3.44 3.40 12.22
N GLN A 34 -2.40 3.02 11.48
CA GLN A 34 -1.72 1.73 11.63
C GLN A 34 -0.95 1.63 12.97
N ARG A 35 -0.30 2.70 13.43
CA ARG A 35 0.38 2.70 14.74
C ARG A 35 -0.59 2.58 15.90
N VAL A 36 -1.77 3.19 15.79
CA VAL A 36 -2.82 3.11 16.82
C VAL A 36 -3.50 1.75 16.81
N ARG A 37 -3.67 1.15 15.63
CA ARG A 37 -4.21 -0.20 15.46
C ARG A 37 -3.35 -1.03 14.50
N PRO A 38 -2.29 -1.68 15.01
CA PRO A 38 -1.37 -2.47 14.19
C PRO A 38 -2.02 -3.69 13.53
N ASP A 39 -3.08 -4.21 14.14
CA ASP A 39 -3.85 -5.39 13.74
C ASP A 39 -5.06 -5.05 12.84
N TRP A 40 -5.00 -3.92 12.13
CA TRP A 40 -6.13 -3.44 11.33
C TRP A 40 -5.82 -3.41 9.82
N PRO A 41 -6.30 -4.40 9.04
CA PRO A 41 -6.03 -4.50 7.61
C PRO A 41 -6.42 -3.25 6.82
N LYS A 42 -7.47 -2.55 7.25
CA LYS A 42 -7.94 -1.32 6.59
C LYS A 42 -6.92 -0.18 6.68
N ALA A 43 -6.18 -0.06 7.77
CA ALA A 43 -5.11 0.93 7.89
C ALA A 43 -3.94 0.61 6.94
N CYS A 44 -3.58 -0.67 6.82
CA CYS A 44 -2.57 -1.13 5.87
C CYS A 44 -2.99 -0.84 4.42
N TYR A 45 -4.27 -1.07 4.08
CA TYR A 45 -4.80 -0.72 2.76
C TYR A 45 -4.70 0.78 2.47
N ARG A 46 -5.03 1.65 3.43
CA ARG A 46 -4.92 3.11 3.27
C ARG A 46 -3.48 3.54 3.06
N LEU A 47 -2.55 2.91 3.76
CA LEU A 47 -1.12 3.19 3.64
C LEU A 47 -0.60 2.81 2.25
N GLY A 48 -0.94 1.61 1.77
CA GLY A 48 -0.61 1.19 0.39
C GLY A 48 -1.23 2.14 -0.65
N ALA A 49 -2.53 2.40 -0.57
CA ALA A 49 -3.19 3.35 -1.48
C ALA A 49 -2.54 4.76 -1.48
N ALA A 50 -1.97 5.21 -0.36
CA ALA A 50 -1.21 6.45 -0.29
C ALA A 50 0.18 6.33 -0.95
N PHE A 51 0.89 5.22 -0.76
CA PHE A 51 2.17 4.98 -1.44
C PHE A 51 2.01 4.81 -2.95
N MET A 52 0.96 4.13 -3.42
CA MET A 52 0.58 4.08 -4.84
C MET A 52 0.39 5.47 -5.45
N LEU A 53 -0.29 6.37 -4.73
CA LEU A 53 -0.49 7.76 -5.16
C LEU A 53 0.81 8.57 -5.19
N LEU A 54 1.81 8.20 -4.37
CA LEU A 54 3.14 8.80 -4.33
C LEU A 54 4.13 8.11 -5.29
N GLU A 55 3.68 7.11 -6.05
CA GLU A 55 4.52 6.25 -6.89
C GLU A 55 5.67 5.58 -6.13
N ASN A 56 5.52 5.43 -4.80
CA ASN A 56 6.51 4.78 -3.95
C ASN A 56 6.20 3.29 -3.80
N TYR A 57 6.39 2.56 -4.90
CA TYR A 57 5.91 1.17 -5.03
C TYR A 57 6.67 0.16 -4.15
N LYS A 58 7.86 0.49 -3.63
CA LYS A 58 8.63 -0.41 -2.74
C LYS A 58 7.99 -0.46 -1.35
N GLU A 59 7.70 0.69 -0.77
CA GLU A 59 7.06 0.82 0.54
C GLU A 59 5.60 0.39 0.49
N ASP A 60 4.93 0.61 -0.65
CA ASP A 60 3.60 0.08 -0.94
C ASP A 60 3.53 -1.45 -0.81
N PHE A 61 4.49 -2.16 -1.44
CA PHE A 61 4.54 -3.62 -1.41
C PHE A 61 4.53 -4.16 0.02
N GLY A 62 5.36 -3.59 0.91
CA GLY A 62 5.41 -3.99 2.31
C GLY A 62 4.12 -3.67 3.09
N ALA A 63 3.45 -2.56 2.77
CA ALA A 63 2.19 -2.20 3.42
C ALA A 63 1.06 -3.19 3.07
N PHE A 64 0.93 -3.56 1.79
CA PHE A 64 -0.06 -4.55 1.37
C PHE A 64 0.27 -5.97 1.82
N GLU A 65 1.53 -6.38 1.82
CA GLU A 65 1.92 -7.69 2.36
C GLU A 65 1.52 -7.82 3.83
N ASN A 66 1.75 -6.79 4.65
CA ASN A 66 1.33 -6.76 6.04
C ASN A 66 -0.20 -6.87 6.18
N GLY A 67 -0.96 -6.15 5.35
CA GLY A 67 -2.42 -6.23 5.36
C GLY A 67 -2.94 -7.61 4.94
N LEU A 68 -2.35 -8.23 3.91
CA LEU A 68 -2.73 -9.54 3.39
C LEU A 68 -2.34 -10.68 4.32
N ARG A 69 -1.29 -10.54 5.13
CA ARG A 69 -0.98 -11.47 6.21
C ARG A 69 -2.08 -11.51 7.28
N MET A 70 -2.76 -10.39 7.52
CA MET A 70 -3.86 -10.29 8.48
C MET A 70 -5.20 -10.71 7.89
N ASP A 71 -5.47 -10.34 6.63
CA ASP A 71 -6.69 -10.67 5.90
C ASP A 71 -6.36 -11.23 4.51
N PRO A 72 -6.00 -12.52 4.41
CA PRO A 72 -5.59 -13.14 3.16
C PRO A 72 -6.72 -13.27 2.13
N ILE A 73 -7.99 -13.15 2.55
CA ILE A 73 -9.15 -13.29 1.66
C ILE A 73 -9.63 -11.95 1.10
N ASN A 74 -8.97 -10.84 1.47
CA ASN A 74 -9.32 -9.51 1.01
C ASN A 74 -9.07 -9.34 -0.50
N VAL A 75 -10.13 -9.52 -1.30
CA VAL A 75 -10.06 -9.44 -2.77
C VAL A 75 -9.59 -8.08 -3.25
N GLU A 76 -10.09 -7.01 -2.63
CA GLU A 76 -9.71 -5.64 -3.01
C GLU A 76 -8.23 -5.40 -2.76
N MET A 77 -7.73 -5.77 -1.57
CA MET A 77 -6.32 -5.60 -1.23
C MET A 77 -5.41 -6.43 -2.16
N LYS A 78 -5.80 -7.66 -2.50
CA LYS A 78 -5.06 -8.49 -3.48
C LYS A 78 -4.99 -7.83 -4.85
N LYS A 79 -6.11 -7.28 -5.30
CA LYS A 79 -6.20 -6.59 -6.59
C LYS A 79 -5.28 -5.36 -6.60
N THR A 80 -5.39 -4.47 -5.60
CA THR A 80 -4.55 -3.26 -5.53
C THR A 80 -3.07 -3.60 -5.36
N HIS A 81 -2.73 -4.65 -4.61
CA HIS A 81 -1.36 -5.13 -4.50
C HIS A 81 -0.80 -5.63 -5.84
N GLY A 82 -1.61 -6.35 -6.62
CA GLY A 82 -1.24 -6.77 -7.98
C GLY A 82 -0.97 -5.57 -8.90
N GLU A 83 -1.83 -4.55 -8.85
CA GLU A 83 -1.64 -3.30 -9.60
C GLU A 83 -0.33 -2.60 -9.19
N ALA A 84 0.00 -2.58 -7.91
CA ALA A 84 1.25 -2.02 -7.43
C ALA A 84 2.49 -2.77 -7.90
N VAL A 85 2.45 -4.10 -7.89
CA VAL A 85 3.52 -4.95 -8.43
C VAL A 85 3.71 -4.69 -9.93
N ASP A 86 2.62 -4.56 -10.68
CA ASP A 86 2.67 -4.22 -12.10
C ASP A 86 3.29 -2.83 -12.35
N CYS A 87 2.93 -1.83 -11.53
CA CYS A 87 3.53 -0.50 -11.59
C CYS A 87 5.02 -0.51 -11.22
N LEU A 88 5.41 -1.24 -10.17
CA LEU A 88 6.82 -1.44 -9.80
C LEU A 88 7.60 -2.10 -10.94
N ARG A 89 7.02 -3.13 -11.58
CA ARG A 89 7.61 -3.80 -12.75
C ARG A 89 7.81 -2.79 -13.88
N LYS A 90 6.78 -2.03 -14.25
CA LYS A 90 6.88 -1.00 -15.32
C LYS A 90 7.91 0.07 -14.99
N SER A 91 7.97 0.55 -13.74
CA SER A 91 8.96 1.53 -13.29
C SER A 91 10.39 1.00 -13.37
N ARG A 92 10.61 -0.28 -13.04
CA ARG A 92 11.94 -0.92 -13.10
C ARG A 92 12.38 -1.30 -14.52
N PHE A 93 11.44 -1.70 -15.38
CA PHE A 93 11.72 -2.17 -16.75
C PHE A 93 11.36 -1.13 -17.83
N GLY A 94 11.04 0.11 -17.43
CA GLY A 94 10.82 1.25 -18.32
C GLY A 94 12.10 1.78 -18.98
N GLY A 95 13.25 1.15 -18.73
CA GLY A 95 14.46 1.23 -19.55
C GLY A 95 14.86 -0.18 -19.97
N ASP A 96 14.48 -0.56 -21.20
CA ASP A 96 14.92 -1.70 -22.00
C ASP A 96 14.92 -3.14 -21.42
N LEU A 97 14.16 -3.99 -22.13
CA LEU A 97 14.41 -5.39 -22.50
C LEU A 97 15.19 -6.29 -21.52
N GLY A 98 14.49 -7.23 -20.88
CA GLY A 98 15.12 -8.47 -20.38
C GLY A 98 14.49 -9.06 -19.12
N PHE A 99 13.27 -9.58 -19.21
CA PHE A 99 12.65 -10.31 -18.09
C PHE A 99 12.65 -11.83 -18.29
N GLU A 100 12.53 -12.31 -19.53
CA GLU A 100 12.59 -13.76 -19.85
C GLU A 100 13.92 -14.40 -19.43
N SER A 101 15.02 -13.63 -19.41
CA SER A 101 16.36 -14.11 -19.05
C SER A 101 16.64 -14.13 -17.54
N PHE A 102 15.88 -13.39 -16.72
CA PHE A 102 16.17 -13.30 -15.27
C PHE A 102 15.51 -14.43 -14.48
N TRP A 103 14.29 -14.85 -14.85
CA TRP A 103 13.58 -15.93 -14.15
C TRP A 103 13.90 -17.33 -14.69
N SER A 104 14.24 -17.46 -15.97
CA SER A 104 14.67 -18.75 -16.54
C SER A 104 16.03 -19.23 -15.98
N GLY A 105 16.73 -18.42 -15.19
CA GLY A 105 17.98 -18.79 -14.50
C GLY A 105 17.82 -19.13 -13.02
N MET A 106 16.60 -19.15 -12.49
CA MET A 106 16.32 -19.46 -11.07
C MET A 106 15.46 -20.73 -10.87
N LEU A 107 15.26 -21.51 -11.94
CA LEU A 107 14.83 -22.91 -11.95
C LEU A 107 15.95 -23.77 -12.55
#